data_AF-A0A368FGT9-F1
#
_entry.id   AF-A0A368FGT9-F1
#
_cell.length_a   1.000
_cell.length_b   1.000
_cell.length_c   1.000
_cell.angle_alpha   90.00
_cell.angle_beta   90.00
_cell.angle_gamma   90.00
#
_symmetry.space_group_name_H-M   'P 1'
#
loop_
_entity.id
_entity.type
_entity.pdbx_description
1 polymer ?
#
loop_
_entity_poly.entity_id
_entity_poly.type
_entity_poly.pdbx_seq_one_letter_code
_entity_poly.pdbx_strand_id
1 'polypeptide(L)'
;MTFQGKFCELDKDECALKICPADAECVNHVPKHKKDKGYSCVCPIGYTGDFCEIEVDLCEISRKKGENYCYNGGVCEARHVCMCQDGFGGSRCAHRVPLWEEYEEFGQVPMIKKLTLA
;
A
#
# COMPACT_ATOMS: atom_id res chain seq x y z
N MET A 1 27.60 8.43 15.59
CA MET A 1 28.70 8.07 14.66
C MET A 1 28.13 7.12 13.62
N THR A 2 27.87 7.64 12.42
CA THR A 2 27.11 6.97 11.33
C THR A 2 27.98 6.07 10.44
N PHE A 3 29.30 6.20 10.55
CA PHE A 3 30.24 5.37 9.80
C PHE A 3 30.97 4.37 10.71
N GLN A 4 31.45 3.28 10.12
CA GLN A 4 32.22 2.20 10.73
C GLN A 4 33.45 1.84 9.87
N GLY A 5 34.30 0.95 10.38
CA GLY A 5 35.59 0.61 9.76
C GLY A 5 36.75 1.36 10.40
N LYS A 6 37.98 0.95 10.08
CA LYS A 6 39.20 1.53 10.67
C LYS A 6 39.39 2.99 10.25
N PHE A 7 38.87 3.36 9.08
CA PHE A 7 38.98 4.68 8.48
C PHE A 7 37.62 5.35 8.30
N CYS A 8 36.57 4.85 8.97
CA CYS A 8 35.19 5.34 8.86
C CYS A 8 34.68 5.35 7.41
N GLU A 9 35.10 4.37 6.62
CA GLU A 9 34.84 4.27 5.20
C GLU A 9 33.52 3.56 4.86
N LEU A 10 32.94 2.84 5.83
CA LEU A 10 31.71 2.09 5.65
C LEU A 10 30.55 2.80 6.34
N ASP A 11 29.45 2.99 5.61
CA ASP A 11 28.19 3.42 6.20
C ASP A 11 27.63 2.30 7.09
N LYS A 12 26.98 2.66 8.20
CA LYS A 12 26.28 1.69 9.02
C LYS A 12 24.91 1.43 8.43
N ASP A 13 24.54 0.16 8.32
CA ASP A 13 23.18 -0.19 7.95
C ASP A 13 22.26 -0.07 9.17
N GLU A 14 21.57 1.07 9.29
CA GLU A 14 20.60 1.27 10.36
C GLU A 14 19.33 0.41 10.18
N CYS A 15 19.02 -0.05 8.96
CA CYS A 15 17.87 -0.92 8.72
C CYS A 15 18.02 -2.31 9.35
N ALA A 16 19.26 -2.76 9.59
CA ALA A 16 19.54 -4.00 10.31
C ALA A 16 18.95 -4.02 11.73
N LEU A 17 18.65 -2.85 12.30
CA LEU A 17 18.02 -2.69 13.61
C LEU A 17 16.49 -2.89 13.59
N LYS A 18 15.89 -3.16 12.42
CA LYS A 18 14.42 -3.36 12.23
C LYS A 18 13.59 -2.23 12.84
N ILE A 19 13.97 -1.01 12.50
CA ILE A 19 13.41 0.22 13.07
C ILE A 19 12.02 0.53 12.48
N CYS A 20 11.79 0.17 11.22
CA CYS A 20 10.50 0.32 10.55
C CYS A 20 9.55 -0.85 10.88
N PRO A 21 8.23 -0.64 10.84
CA PRO A 21 7.23 -1.71 10.92
C PRO A 21 7.44 -2.79 9.87
N ALA A 22 6.92 -4.00 10.13
CA ALA A 22 7.12 -5.16 9.26
C ALA A 22 6.53 -5.00 7.86
N ASP A 23 5.51 -4.15 7.71
CA ASP A 23 4.82 -3.80 6.47
C ASP A 23 5.37 -2.52 5.80
N ALA A 24 6.42 -1.93 6.36
CA ALA A 24 7.15 -0.80 5.79
C ALA A 24 8.50 -1.23 5.20
N GLU A 25 8.94 -0.54 4.16
CA GLU A 25 10.27 -0.76 3.57
C GLU A 25 11.29 0.20 4.22
N CYS A 26 12.41 -0.34 4.70
CA CYS A 26 13.50 0.47 5.24
C CYS A 26 14.56 0.72 4.17
N VAL A 27 14.93 1.99 4.00
CA VAL A 27 15.95 2.41 3.04
C VAL A 27 17.13 3.02 3.80
N ASN A 28 18.27 2.32 3.79
CA ASN A 28 19.53 2.81 4.34
C ASN A 28 20.23 3.75 3.34
N HIS A 29 20.82 4.84 3.83
CA HIS A 29 21.49 5.83 3.00
C HIS A 29 22.49 6.68 3.79
N VAL A 30 23.49 7.20 3.09
CA VAL A 30 24.46 8.11 3.70
C VAL A 30 23.80 9.49 3.97
N PRO A 31 23.75 9.96 5.23
CA PRO A 31 23.18 11.27 5.54
C PRO A 31 24.05 12.41 4.98
N LYS A 32 23.41 13.44 4.42
CA LYS A 32 24.12 14.61 3.87
C LYS A 32 24.68 15.51 4.95
N HIS A 33 23.96 15.65 6.06
CA HIS A 33 24.39 16.41 7.22
C HIS A 33 24.41 15.54 8.47
N LYS A 34 25.26 15.90 9.43
CA LYS A 34 25.42 15.17 10.71
C LYS A 34 24.12 15.06 11.53
N LYS A 35 23.14 15.93 11.28
CA LYS A 35 21.83 15.93 11.95
C LYS A 35 20.78 15.07 11.24
N ASP A 36 21.05 14.66 9.99
CA ASP A 36 20.13 13.86 9.21
C ASP A 36 20.27 12.39 9.62
N LYS A 37 19.20 11.62 9.42
CA LYS A 37 19.18 10.18 9.67
C LYS A 37 19.86 9.46 8.49
N GLY A 38 20.53 8.34 8.77
CA GLY A 38 21.07 7.44 7.73
C GLY A 38 20.06 6.42 7.21
N TYR A 39 18.77 6.59 7.54
CA TYR A 39 17.71 5.70 7.10
C TYR A 39 16.40 6.47 6.91
N SER A 40 15.49 5.86 6.16
CA SER A 40 14.10 6.31 6.02
C SER A 40 13.17 5.11 5.89
N CYS A 41 12.01 5.18 6.54
CA CYS A 41 10.93 4.22 6.35
C CYS A 41 10.01 4.70 5.23
N VAL A 42 9.78 3.86 4.23
CA VAL A 42 8.73 4.05 3.21
C VAL A 42 7.45 3.46 3.78
N CYS A 43 6.51 4.33 4.12
CA CYS A 43 5.30 3.91 4.82
C CYS A 43 4.28 3.25 3.91
N PRO A 44 3.58 2.22 4.40
CA PRO A 44 2.43 1.66 3.71
C PRO A 44 1.30 2.69 3.60
N ILE A 45 0.38 2.43 2.69
CA ILE A 45 -0.77 3.31 2.45
C ILE A 45 -1.56 3.48 3.76
N GLY A 46 -1.90 4.72 4.09
CA GLY A 46 -2.64 5.05 5.31
C GLY A 46 -1.78 5.16 6.57
N TYR A 47 -0.46 5.22 6.43
CA TYR A 47 0.48 5.49 7.53
C TYR A 47 1.48 6.60 7.16
N THR A 48 1.97 7.30 8.17
CA THR A 48 3.00 8.34 8.06
C THR A 48 3.82 8.41 9.36
N GLY A 49 4.79 9.32 9.41
CA GLY A 49 5.73 9.45 10.52
C GLY A 49 7.09 8.86 10.17
N ASP A 50 8.06 9.08 11.06
CA ASP A 50 9.44 8.64 10.86
C ASP A 50 9.57 7.11 10.91
N PHE A 51 8.64 6.46 11.62
CA PHE A 51 8.55 5.03 11.84
C PHE A 51 7.20 4.47 11.36
N CYS A 52 6.48 5.21 10.52
CA CYS A 52 5.14 4.84 10.04
C CYS A 52 4.14 4.56 11.17
N GLU A 53 4.32 5.24 12.31
CA GLU A 53 3.58 5.06 13.55
C GLU A 53 2.27 5.85 13.60
N ILE A 54 2.08 6.78 12.67
CA ILE A 54 0.93 7.67 12.62
C ILE A 54 -0.04 7.16 11.57
N GLU A 55 -1.23 6.78 12.01
CA GLU A 55 -2.31 6.39 11.11
C GLU A 55 -2.93 7.61 10.42
N VAL A 56 -3.23 7.47 9.13
CA VAL A 56 -3.81 8.53 8.30
C VAL A 56 -5.14 8.06 7.72
N ASP A 57 -6.18 8.87 7.94
CA ASP A 57 -7.47 8.70 7.29
C ASP A 57 -7.52 9.42 5.94
N LEU A 58 -7.07 8.73 4.90
CA LEU A 58 -7.17 9.12 3.50
C LEU A 58 -8.63 9.27 3.05
N CYS A 59 -9.56 8.46 3.57
CA CYS A 59 -10.99 8.65 3.30
C CYS A 59 -11.47 10.01 3.81
N GLU A 60 -11.12 10.38 5.04
CA GLU A 60 -11.47 11.67 5.65
C GLU A 60 -10.79 12.83 4.91
N ILE A 61 -9.50 12.70 4.57
CA ILE A 61 -8.76 13.73 3.82
C ILE A 61 -9.40 13.97 2.44
N SER A 62 -9.73 12.91 1.70
CA SER A 62 -10.43 13.05 0.41
C SER A 62 -11.82 13.64 0.58
N ARG A 63 -12.61 13.17 1.56
CA ARG A 63 -13.95 13.72 1.86
C ARG A 63 -13.89 15.22 2.18
N LYS A 64 -12.92 15.67 2.97
CA LYS A 64 -12.71 17.10 3.29
C LYS A 64 -12.40 17.96 2.07
N LYS A 65 -11.85 17.36 1.01
CA LYS A 65 -11.61 18.02 -0.28
C LYS A 65 -12.82 17.96 -1.23
N GLY A 66 -13.92 17.32 -0.82
CA GLY A 66 -15.08 17.08 -1.68
C GLY A 66 -14.87 15.96 -2.70
N GLU A 67 -13.89 15.08 -2.47
CA GLU A 67 -13.52 13.97 -3.34
C GLU A 67 -13.83 12.61 -2.69
N ASN A 68 -13.81 11.55 -3.49
CA ASN A 68 -13.79 10.17 -3.00
C ASN A 68 -12.40 9.56 -3.22
N TYR A 69 -11.83 8.97 -2.17
CA TYR A 69 -10.55 8.28 -2.27
C TYR A 69 -10.63 7.02 -3.16
N CYS A 70 -11.79 6.37 -3.21
CA CYS A 70 -12.05 5.17 -4.00
C CYS A 70 -12.54 5.53 -5.41
N TYR A 71 -12.08 4.79 -6.41
CA TYR A 71 -12.49 4.92 -7.80
C TYR A 71 -13.77 4.11 -8.09
N ASN A 72 -14.34 4.32 -9.28
CA ASN A 72 -15.42 3.49 -9.86
C ASN A 72 -16.63 3.28 -8.93
N GLY A 73 -17.03 4.33 -8.19
CA GLY A 73 -18.18 4.27 -7.29
C GLY A 73 -17.95 3.47 -6.01
N GLY A 74 -16.70 3.11 -5.70
CA GLY A 74 -16.35 2.47 -4.44
C GLY A 74 -16.66 3.36 -3.23
N VAL A 75 -17.03 2.74 -2.11
CA VAL A 75 -17.35 3.44 -0.86
C VAL A 75 -16.11 3.42 0.04
N CYS A 76 -15.65 4.60 0.44
CA CYS A 76 -14.54 4.73 1.38
C CYS A 76 -15.08 4.66 2.81
N GLU A 77 -14.71 3.60 3.54
CA GLU A 77 -15.14 3.42 4.92
C GLU A 77 -14.31 4.30 5.86
N ALA A 78 -13.13 3.81 6.24
CA ALA A 78 -12.19 4.47 7.12
C ALA A 78 -10.75 4.21 6.68
N ARG A 79 -9.84 5.08 7.14
CA ARG A 79 -8.41 5.01 6.84
C ARG A 79 -8.13 5.12 5.34
N HIS A 80 -8.03 3.99 4.65
CA HIS A 80 -7.81 3.92 3.21
C HIS A 80 -8.57 2.75 2.57
N VAL A 81 -9.51 2.16 3.32
CA VAL A 81 -10.23 0.95 2.93
C VAL A 81 -11.39 1.31 2.00
N CYS A 82 -11.41 0.66 0.83
CA CYS A 82 -12.42 0.84 -0.20
C CYS A 82 -13.27 -0.42 -0.35
N MET A 83 -14.58 -0.26 -0.22
CA MET A 83 -15.56 -1.27 -0.61
C MET A 83 -15.89 -1.08 -2.10
N CYS A 84 -15.40 -1.99 -2.94
CA CYS A 84 -15.56 -1.90 -4.38
C CYS A 84 -16.96 -2.34 -4.82
N GLN A 85 -17.47 -1.68 -5.87
CA GLN A 85 -18.65 -2.14 -6.59
C GLN A 85 -18.33 -3.39 -7.42
N ASP A 86 -19.37 -4.12 -7.78
CA ASP A 86 -19.29 -5.29 -8.64
C ASP A 86 -18.49 -4.99 -9.92
N GLY A 87 -17.52 -5.86 -10.20
CA GLY A 87 -16.67 -5.77 -11.39
C GLY A 87 -15.46 -4.85 -11.23
N PHE A 88 -15.18 -4.34 -10.02
CA PHE A 88 -13.99 -3.55 -9.72
C PHE A 88 -13.20 -4.09 -8.53
N GLY A 89 -11.88 -3.88 -8.54
CA GLY A 89 -10.98 -4.37 -7.50
C GLY A 89 -9.68 -3.58 -7.39
N GLY A 90 -8.82 -4.05 -6.48
CA GLY A 90 -7.62 -3.34 -6.02
C GLY A 90 -7.91 -2.42 -4.83
N SER A 91 -6.85 -1.93 -4.17
CA SER A 91 -6.94 -1.16 -2.92
C SER A 91 -7.78 0.13 -3.02
N ARG A 92 -7.93 0.67 -4.23
CA ARG A 92 -8.76 1.85 -4.53
C ARG A 92 -9.84 1.58 -5.57
N CYS A 93 -10.16 0.32 -5.88
CA CYS A 93 -11.14 -0.07 -6.90
C CYS A 93 -10.83 0.46 -8.31
N ALA A 94 -9.55 0.68 -8.63
CA ALA A 94 -9.15 1.33 -9.88
C ALA A 94 -9.27 0.43 -11.11
N HIS A 95 -9.24 -0.90 -10.93
CA HIS A 95 -9.16 -1.86 -12.02
C HIS A 95 -10.46 -2.63 -12.14
N ARG A 96 -10.84 -2.99 -13.38
CA ARG A 96 -11.91 -3.95 -13.60
C ARG A 96 -11.43 -5.33 -13.16
N VAL A 97 -12.27 -6.04 -12.45
CA VAL A 97 -12.08 -7.46 -12.15
C VAL A 97 -13.23 -8.22 -12.81
N PRO A 98 -12.98 -9.43 -13.34
CA PRO A 98 -14.06 -10.26 -13.82
C PRO A 98 -15.05 -10.49 -12.67
N LEU A 99 -16.34 -10.38 -12.96
CA LEU A 99 -17.36 -10.86 -12.03
C LEU A 99 -17.14 -12.37 -11.86
N TRP A 100 -17.58 -12.93 -10.75
CA TRP A 100 -17.47 -14.35 -10.39
C TRP A 100 -18.11 -15.34 -11.41
N GLU A 101 -18.52 -14.84 -12.58
CA GLU A 101 -18.98 -15.57 -13.76
C GLU A 101 -17.88 -15.81 -14.82
N GLU A 102 -16.62 -15.35 -14.60
CA GLU A 102 -15.51 -15.45 -15.59
C GLU A 102 -14.18 -16.00 -15.03
N TYR A 103 -14.20 -16.79 -13.96
CA TYR A 103 -13.01 -17.57 -13.55
C TYR A 103 -12.90 -18.86 -14.38
N GLU A 104 -12.17 -18.81 -15.51
CA GLU A 104 -11.55 -20.03 -16.07
C GLU A 104 -10.11 -20.13 -15.56
N GLU A 105 -9.89 -20.81 -14.43
CA GLU A 105 -8.57 -21.33 -14.11
C GLU A 105 -8.36 -22.65 -14.85
N PHE A 106 -7.39 -22.65 -15.76
CA PHE A 106 -6.62 -23.83 -16.17
C PHE A 106 -7.41 -25.12 -16.45
N GLY A 107 -8.01 -25.20 -17.65
CA GLY A 107 -8.15 -26.46 -18.38
C GLY A 107 -9.32 -27.36 -17.95
N GLN A 108 -10.24 -27.56 -18.90
CA GLN A 108 -11.34 -28.53 -18.94
C GLN A 108 -12.48 -28.32 -17.94
N VAL A 109 -13.55 -27.65 -18.38
CA VAL A 109 -14.92 -27.97 -17.93
C VAL A 109 -15.91 -27.89 -19.11
N PRO A 110 -16.89 -28.84 -19.22
CA PRO A 110 -17.94 -28.79 -20.22
C PRO A 110 -19.06 -27.81 -19.83
N MET A 111 -19.80 -27.37 -20.85
CA MET A 111 -20.94 -26.44 -20.75
C MET A 111 -21.97 -26.81 -19.68
N ILE A 112 -22.50 -25.81 -18.98
CA ILE A 112 -23.90 -25.83 -18.55
C ILE A 112 -24.56 -24.49 -18.92
N LYS A 113 -25.42 -24.54 -19.92
CA LYS A 113 -26.42 -23.51 -20.22
C LYS A 113 -27.46 -23.46 -19.09
N LYS A 114 -28.01 -22.26 -18.86
CA LYS A 114 -29.44 -21.89 -18.73
C LYS A 114 -29.65 -20.90 -17.57
N LEU A 115 -30.57 -19.93 -17.61
CA LEU A 115 -31.76 -19.70 -18.44
C LEU A 115 -31.96 -18.18 -18.58
N THR A 116 -32.28 -17.73 -19.79
CA THR A 116 -33.11 -16.54 -20.00
C THR A 116 -34.37 -16.67 -19.15
N LEU A 117 -34.63 -15.73 -18.25
CA LEU A 117 -35.99 -15.47 -17.77
C LEU A 117 -36.58 -14.36 -18.65
N ALA A 118 -37.79 -14.66 -19.12
CA ALA A 118 -38.60 -13.87 -20.04
C ALA A 118 -39.01 -12.51 -19.45
#